data_AF-A0A9E4CEH2-F1
#
_entry.id   AF-A0A9E4CEH2-F1
#
_cell.length_a   1.000
_cell.length_b   1.000
_cell.length_c   1.000
_cell.angle_alpha   90.00
_cell.angle_beta   90.00
_cell.angle_gamma   90.00
#
_symmetry.space_group_name_H-M   'P 1'
#
loop_
_entity.id
_entity.type
_entity.pdbx_description
1 polymer ?
#
loop_
_entity_poly.entity_id
_entity_poly.type
_entity_poly.pdbx_seq_one_letter_code
_entity_poly.pdbx_strand_id
1 'polypeptide(L)'
;VDDLLLLYGQEVTTYYGHMNVWGTRRWCDFRAKTTTDIAAIIALAHAQGGLCSINHPKIGGPPWEYGYELPVDTLEVWQGPWPYRNDESLALWDQRLCAGKEIRAVGGSDYHCPAGEETNLLRLGQPTTWVLAKERSHRGVLEAIHAGRATVSAHPQGPRLLLTATAGDHSAMMGEVLCRERTGVQVTITVWRGAGYDVQIIVDGQVAKRLSLQEAEQQITVPVQARTYIRAEVIGDPPAALIPDDAPSDLNRHDWRWALSNPIFIGRADQ
;
A
#
# COMPACT_ATOMS: atom_id res chain seq x y z
N VAL A 1 24.38 -13.42 -2.83
CA VAL A 1 22.97 -13.91 -2.78
C VAL A 1 22.58 -14.35 -1.37
N ASP A 2 23.55 -14.60 -0.48
CA ASP A 2 23.30 -14.96 0.93
C ASP A 2 22.59 -13.88 1.75
N ASP A 3 22.52 -12.65 1.22
CA ASP A 3 21.80 -11.52 1.80
C ASP A 3 20.39 -11.28 1.25
N LEU A 4 19.78 -12.21 0.52
CA LEU A 4 18.40 -12.06 0.02
C LEU A 4 17.44 -13.08 0.66
N LEU A 5 16.33 -12.60 1.19
CA LEU A 5 15.22 -13.44 1.65
C LEU A 5 14.20 -13.59 0.51
N LEU A 6 14.03 -14.80 0.00
CA LEU A 6 13.14 -15.09 -1.13
C LEU A 6 11.81 -15.69 -0.66
N LEU A 7 10.75 -14.89 -0.71
CA LEU A 7 9.39 -15.38 -0.45
C LEU A 7 8.85 -16.14 -1.67
N TYR A 8 8.32 -17.34 -1.43
CA TYR A 8 7.53 -18.03 -2.46
C TYR A 8 6.29 -17.19 -2.76
N GLY A 9 6.01 -17.01 -4.05
CA GLY A 9 4.85 -16.27 -4.53
C GLY A 9 4.40 -16.78 -5.88
N GLN A 10 3.10 -16.67 -6.13
CA GLN A 10 2.50 -16.89 -7.44
C GLN A 10 1.45 -15.81 -7.68
N GLU A 11 1.48 -15.18 -8.85
CA GLU A 11 0.32 -14.44 -9.34
C GLU A 11 -0.70 -15.40 -9.95
N VAL A 12 -1.91 -15.41 -9.40
CA VAL A 12 -3.07 -16.10 -9.95
C VAL A 12 -3.77 -15.16 -10.93
N THR A 13 -3.38 -15.30 -12.19
CA THR A 13 -3.84 -14.47 -13.32
C THR A 13 -5.10 -15.07 -13.93
N THR A 14 -6.26 -14.43 -13.74
CA THR A 14 -7.55 -14.87 -14.27
C THR A 14 -8.21 -13.79 -15.14
N TYR A 15 -9.22 -14.16 -15.92
CA TYR A 15 -10.01 -13.19 -16.69
C TYR A 15 -10.82 -12.20 -15.83
N TYR A 16 -11.03 -12.51 -14.55
CA TYR A 16 -11.91 -11.77 -13.63
C TYR A 16 -11.14 -11.06 -12.51
N GLY A 17 -9.82 -10.97 -12.64
CA GLY A 17 -8.94 -10.33 -11.65
C GLY A 17 -7.64 -11.09 -11.44
N HIS A 18 -6.65 -10.39 -10.92
CA HIS A 18 -5.35 -10.94 -10.55
C HIS A 18 -5.18 -10.93 -9.03
N MET A 19 -4.53 -11.97 -8.52
CA MET A 19 -4.25 -12.08 -7.08
C MET A 19 -2.89 -12.70 -6.84
N ASN A 20 -2.01 -12.00 -6.13
CA ASN A 20 -0.81 -12.61 -5.61
C ASN A 20 -1.12 -13.52 -4.42
N VAL A 21 -0.46 -14.67 -4.38
CA VAL A 21 -0.47 -15.60 -3.26
C VAL A 21 0.96 -15.79 -2.79
N TRP A 22 1.28 -15.30 -1.59
CA TRP A 22 2.62 -15.37 -0.99
C TRP A 22 2.68 -16.39 0.14
N GLY A 23 3.87 -16.95 0.37
CA GLY A 23 4.12 -17.87 1.49
C GLY A 23 3.64 -19.31 1.28
N THR A 24 3.10 -19.63 0.10
CA THR A 24 2.69 -20.99 -0.27
C THR A 24 3.74 -21.66 -1.15
N ARG A 25 3.99 -22.96 -0.94
CA ARG A 25 4.75 -23.81 -1.89
C ARG A 25 3.82 -24.61 -2.81
N ARG A 26 2.52 -24.51 -2.59
CA ARG A 26 1.51 -25.20 -3.38
C ARG A 26 1.17 -24.38 -4.60
N TRP A 27 1.09 -25.05 -5.74
CA TRP A 27 0.58 -24.46 -6.96
C TRP A 27 -0.87 -24.01 -6.76
N CYS A 28 -1.18 -22.79 -7.20
CA CYS A 28 -2.53 -22.23 -7.21
C CYS A 28 -3.08 -22.28 -8.64
N ASP A 29 -4.26 -22.85 -8.84
CA ASP A 29 -4.81 -23.04 -10.19
C ASP A 29 -5.35 -21.72 -10.75
N PHE A 30 -4.67 -21.16 -11.76
CA PHE A 30 -5.08 -19.91 -12.42
C PHE A 30 -6.33 -20.06 -13.30
N ARG A 31 -6.84 -21.28 -13.48
CA ARG A 31 -8.09 -21.53 -14.22
C ARG A 31 -9.35 -21.33 -13.35
N ALA A 32 -9.18 -20.74 -12.16
CA ALA A 32 -10.29 -20.28 -11.32
C ALA A 32 -11.23 -19.35 -12.10
N LYS A 33 -12.54 -19.58 -11.97
CA LYS A 33 -13.58 -18.79 -12.66
C LYS A 33 -14.62 -18.22 -11.71
N THR A 34 -14.75 -18.79 -10.52
CA THR A 34 -15.80 -18.45 -9.57
C THR A 34 -15.21 -17.92 -8.28
N THR A 35 -16.01 -17.17 -7.52
CA THR A 35 -15.68 -16.75 -6.16
C THR A 35 -15.33 -17.94 -5.26
N THR A 36 -15.97 -19.10 -5.46
CA THR A 36 -15.65 -20.34 -4.73
C THR A 36 -14.24 -20.86 -5.03
N ASP A 37 -13.80 -20.80 -6.29
CA ASP A 37 -12.45 -21.22 -6.68
C ASP A 37 -11.40 -20.33 -6.03
N ILE A 38 -11.61 -19.00 -6.08
CA ILE A 38 -10.72 -18.04 -5.44
C ILE A 38 -10.71 -18.21 -3.91
N ALA A 39 -11.86 -18.43 -3.29
CA ALA A 39 -11.94 -18.71 -1.85
C ALA A 39 -11.14 -19.96 -1.46
N ALA A 40 -11.14 -21.00 -2.29
CA ALA A 40 -10.33 -22.20 -2.05
C ALA A 40 -8.82 -21.93 -2.16
N ILE A 41 -8.39 -21.06 -3.08
CA ILE A 41 -7.00 -20.62 -3.20
C ILE A 41 -6.58 -19.82 -1.96
N ILE A 42 -7.42 -18.88 -1.53
CA ILE A 42 -7.16 -18.09 -0.31
C ILE A 42 -7.04 -19.00 0.92
N ALA A 43 -7.98 -19.93 1.09
CA ALA A 43 -7.94 -20.89 2.19
C ALA A 43 -6.67 -21.76 2.18
N LEU A 44 -6.22 -22.18 0.99
CA LEU A 44 -4.97 -22.94 0.83
C LEU A 44 -3.73 -22.12 1.21
N ALA A 45 -3.72 -20.82 0.88
CA ALA A 45 -2.65 -19.91 1.28
C ALA A 45 -2.62 -19.73 2.80
N HIS A 46 -3.77 -19.38 3.39
CA HIS A 46 -3.93 -19.17 4.82
C HIS A 46 -3.58 -20.41 5.66
N ALA A 47 -3.92 -21.61 5.18
CA ALA A 47 -3.56 -22.87 5.84
C ALA A 47 -2.03 -23.10 5.95
N GLN A 48 -1.22 -22.39 5.16
CA GLN A 48 0.24 -22.42 5.21
C GLN A 48 0.85 -21.15 5.84
N GLY A 49 0.03 -20.27 6.41
CA GLY A 49 0.47 -18.95 6.91
C GLY A 49 0.84 -17.97 5.78
N GLY A 50 0.36 -18.23 4.56
CA GLY A 50 0.49 -17.34 3.42
C GLY A 50 -0.53 -16.21 3.42
N LEU A 51 -0.37 -15.27 2.49
CA LEU A 51 -1.26 -14.12 2.30
C LEU A 51 -1.70 -14.00 0.85
N CYS A 52 -2.85 -13.36 0.65
CA CYS A 52 -3.41 -13.06 -0.66
C CYS A 52 -3.58 -11.55 -0.87
N SER A 53 -3.13 -11.06 -2.01
CA SER A 53 -3.23 -9.65 -2.42
C SER A 53 -4.03 -9.51 -3.69
N ILE A 54 -5.07 -8.68 -3.71
CA ILE A 54 -5.67 -8.24 -4.98
C ILE A 54 -4.62 -7.37 -5.70
N ASN A 55 -4.29 -7.70 -6.95
CA ASN A 55 -3.28 -6.98 -7.72
C ASN A 55 -3.95 -5.86 -8.54
N HIS A 56 -3.34 -4.67 -8.48
CA HIS A 56 -3.61 -3.48 -9.29
C HIS A 56 -5.01 -3.37 -9.97
N PRO A 57 -6.11 -3.28 -9.20
CA PRO A 57 -7.48 -3.27 -9.72
C PRO A 57 -7.87 -1.89 -10.32
N LYS A 58 -7.39 -1.63 -11.54
CA LYS A 58 -7.53 -0.37 -12.30
C LYS A 58 -7.67 -0.65 -13.79
N ILE A 59 -8.05 0.34 -14.60
CA ILE A 59 -8.06 0.15 -16.06
C ILE A 59 -6.64 -0.12 -16.58
N GLY A 60 -6.49 -1.18 -17.40
CA GLY A 60 -5.18 -1.67 -17.86
C GLY A 60 -4.58 -2.73 -16.93
N GLY A 61 -5.03 -2.78 -15.68
CA GLY A 61 -5.12 -4.01 -14.91
C GLY A 61 -6.48 -4.70 -15.16
N PRO A 62 -6.64 -5.99 -14.85
CA PRO A 62 -7.96 -6.60 -14.85
C PRO A 62 -8.74 -6.13 -13.61
N PRO A 63 -10.01 -5.71 -13.78
CA PRO A 63 -10.85 -5.42 -12.64
C PRO A 63 -11.01 -6.65 -11.75
N TRP A 64 -11.14 -6.44 -10.44
CA TRP A 64 -11.45 -7.51 -9.50
C TRP A 64 -12.96 -7.76 -9.45
N GLU A 65 -13.43 -8.80 -10.13
CA GLU A 65 -14.86 -9.12 -10.29
C GLU A 65 -15.37 -10.17 -9.30
N TYR A 66 -14.50 -10.77 -8.48
CA TYR A 66 -14.90 -11.80 -7.51
C TYR A 66 -15.61 -11.24 -6.25
N GLY A 67 -15.68 -9.92 -6.12
CA GLY A 67 -16.24 -9.22 -4.96
C GLY A 67 -15.24 -9.04 -3.80
N TYR A 68 -15.58 -8.16 -2.86
CA TYR A 68 -14.70 -7.75 -1.75
C TYR A 68 -15.08 -8.36 -0.39
N GLU A 69 -15.93 -9.40 -0.42
CA GLU A 69 -16.29 -10.18 0.78
C GLU A 69 -15.37 -11.39 0.99
N LEU A 70 -14.53 -11.69 0.01
CA LEU A 70 -13.47 -12.69 0.16
C LEU A 70 -12.45 -12.22 1.21
N PRO A 71 -11.88 -13.14 2.00
CA PRO A 71 -10.94 -12.81 3.06
C PRO A 71 -9.52 -12.54 2.49
N VAL A 72 -9.41 -11.61 1.55
CA VAL A 72 -8.12 -11.15 1.03
C VAL A 72 -7.42 -10.27 2.07
N ASP A 73 -6.09 -10.38 2.15
CA ASP A 73 -5.31 -9.74 3.19
C ASP A 73 -4.92 -8.31 2.80
N THR A 74 -4.52 -8.14 1.53
CA THR A 74 -3.98 -6.89 1.01
C THR A 74 -4.59 -6.48 -0.33
N LEU A 75 -4.44 -5.20 -0.67
CA LEU A 75 -4.70 -4.65 -2.00
C LEU A 75 -3.45 -3.92 -2.48
N GLU A 76 -3.01 -4.23 -3.69
CA GLU A 76 -1.92 -3.54 -4.35
C GLU A 76 -2.41 -2.19 -4.87
N VAL A 77 -2.16 -1.14 -4.08
CA VAL A 77 -2.58 0.23 -4.39
C VAL A 77 -1.63 0.90 -5.38
N TRP A 78 -0.44 0.33 -5.56
CA TRP A 78 0.60 0.90 -6.39
C TRP A 78 1.38 -0.20 -7.11
N GLN A 79 1.16 -0.31 -8.41
CA GLN A 79 1.93 -1.16 -9.31
C GLN A 79 2.72 -0.32 -10.30
N GLY A 80 4.03 -0.57 -10.40
CA GLY A 80 4.92 0.12 -11.32
C GLY A 80 4.94 1.67 -11.16
N PRO A 81 5.26 2.41 -12.24
CA PRO A 81 5.22 3.87 -12.26
C PRO A 81 3.88 4.45 -11.76
N TRP A 82 3.92 5.50 -10.93
CA TRP A 82 2.70 6.13 -10.39
C TRP A 82 1.63 6.43 -11.45
N PRO A 83 1.96 6.96 -12.64
CA PRO A 83 0.98 7.27 -13.68
C PRO A 83 0.27 6.09 -14.33
N TYR A 84 0.60 4.85 -13.94
CA TYR A 84 -0.12 3.66 -14.40
C TYR A 84 -1.47 3.54 -13.68
N ARG A 85 -2.22 4.64 -13.61
CA ARG A 85 -3.56 4.77 -13.04
C ARG A 85 -3.66 4.24 -11.61
N ASN A 86 -2.57 4.35 -10.84
CA ASN A 86 -2.54 3.86 -9.47
C ASN A 86 -3.46 4.67 -8.54
N ASP A 87 -3.86 5.88 -8.96
CA ASP A 87 -4.92 6.66 -8.33
C ASP A 87 -6.26 5.91 -8.28
N GLU A 88 -6.58 5.06 -9.25
CA GLU A 88 -7.79 4.23 -9.23
C GLU A 88 -7.72 3.12 -8.19
N SER A 89 -6.60 2.38 -8.15
CA SER A 89 -6.38 1.34 -7.13
C SER A 89 -6.39 1.94 -5.73
N LEU A 90 -5.76 3.11 -5.57
CA LEU A 90 -5.74 3.85 -4.31
C LEU A 90 -7.16 4.32 -3.91
N ALA A 91 -7.92 4.89 -4.84
CA ALA A 91 -9.30 5.32 -4.59
C ALA A 91 -10.22 4.15 -4.22
N LEU A 92 -10.07 3.01 -4.89
CA LEU A 92 -10.79 1.78 -4.55
C LEU A 92 -10.47 1.33 -3.12
N TRP A 93 -9.19 1.33 -2.75
CA TRP A 93 -8.76 0.99 -1.41
C TRP A 93 -9.34 1.93 -0.36
N ASP A 94 -9.28 3.25 -0.59
CA ASP A 94 -9.92 4.24 0.28
C ASP A 94 -11.43 3.98 0.45
N GLN A 95 -12.14 3.63 -0.63
CA GLN A 95 -13.56 3.27 -0.54
C GLN A 95 -13.77 2.03 0.35
N ARG A 96 -12.87 1.03 0.31
CA ARG A 96 -12.94 -0.15 1.19
C ARG A 96 -12.69 0.22 2.64
N LEU A 97 -11.68 1.08 2.91
CA LEU A 97 -11.41 1.58 4.25
C LEU A 97 -12.60 2.37 4.80
N CYS A 98 -13.21 3.26 4.01
CA CYS A 98 -14.43 4.00 4.38
C CYS A 98 -15.62 3.08 4.67
N ALA A 99 -15.72 1.94 3.97
CA ALA A 99 -16.71 0.89 4.26
C ALA A 99 -16.35 0.05 5.50
N GLY A 100 -15.27 0.39 6.20
CA GLY A 100 -14.84 -0.26 7.42
C GLY A 100 -14.18 -1.62 7.19
N LYS A 101 -13.69 -1.89 5.97
CA LYS A 101 -12.87 -3.08 5.69
C LYS A 101 -11.44 -2.80 6.11
N GLU A 102 -10.82 -3.76 6.80
CA GLU A 102 -9.43 -3.67 7.21
C GLU A 102 -8.53 -4.35 6.19
N ILE A 103 -8.45 -3.82 4.97
CA ILE A 103 -7.55 -4.33 3.92
C ILE A 103 -6.29 -3.48 3.87
N ARG A 104 -5.11 -4.10 3.75
CA ARG A 104 -3.81 -3.43 3.90
C ARG A 104 -3.26 -3.08 2.52
N ALA A 105 -2.65 -1.91 2.39
CA ALA A 105 -2.00 -1.46 1.17
C ALA A 105 -0.60 -2.06 1.04
N VAL A 106 -0.28 -2.48 -0.19
CA VAL A 106 1.04 -2.90 -0.65
C VAL A 106 1.32 -2.30 -2.02
N GLY A 107 2.58 -2.35 -2.44
CA GLY A 107 2.99 -2.00 -3.80
C GLY A 107 4.15 -2.86 -4.29
N GLY A 108 4.16 -3.13 -5.59
CA GLY A 108 5.18 -3.93 -6.25
C GLY A 108 5.49 -3.40 -7.66
N SER A 109 6.70 -3.67 -8.13
CA SER A 109 7.13 -3.21 -9.45
C SER A 109 6.47 -3.93 -10.61
N ASP A 110 5.93 -5.13 -10.37
CA ASP A 110 5.39 -6.01 -11.40
C ASP A 110 6.35 -6.12 -12.61
N TYR A 111 7.59 -6.45 -12.28
CA TYR A 111 8.73 -6.23 -13.16
C TYR A 111 8.73 -7.25 -14.30
N HIS A 112 8.46 -6.78 -15.51
CA HIS A 112 8.45 -7.55 -16.75
C HIS A 112 9.52 -7.10 -17.76
N CYS A 113 10.35 -6.13 -17.38
CA CYS A 113 11.30 -5.52 -18.30
C CYS A 113 12.45 -6.50 -18.65
N PRO A 114 12.77 -6.70 -19.94
CA PRO A 114 13.91 -7.49 -20.35
C PRO A 114 15.21 -6.99 -19.69
N ALA A 115 16.14 -7.91 -19.43
CA ALA A 115 17.42 -7.56 -18.83
C ALA A 115 18.16 -6.52 -19.69
N GLY A 116 18.52 -5.39 -19.09
CA GLY A 116 19.24 -4.29 -19.76
C GLY A 116 18.36 -3.20 -20.36
N GLU A 117 17.04 -3.31 -20.26
CA GLU A 117 16.08 -2.30 -20.76
C GLU A 117 15.44 -1.45 -19.63
N GLU A 118 15.98 -1.56 -18.41
CA GLU A 118 15.49 -0.77 -17.26
C GLU A 118 15.61 0.75 -17.53
N THR A 119 14.54 1.48 -17.24
CA THR A 119 14.51 2.94 -17.31
C THR A 119 14.50 3.53 -15.91
N ASN A 120 14.53 4.86 -15.75
CA ASN A 120 14.35 5.45 -14.41
C ASN A 120 12.95 5.28 -13.83
N LEU A 121 11.96 4.88 -14.65
CA LEU A 121 10.58 4.62 -14.23
C LEU A 121 10.29 3.12 -14.07
N LEU A 122 10.87 2.28 -14.93
CA LEU A 122 10.63 0.84 -14.97
C LEU A 122 11.83 0.09 -14.42
N ARG A 123 11.86 -0.12 -13.10
CA ARG A 123 12.89 -0.91 -12.44
C ARG A 123 12.33 -1.88 -11.42
N LEU A 124 13.08 -2.94 -11.17
CA LEU A 124 12.79 -3.86 -10.09
C LEU A 124 12.75 -3.11 -8.75
N GLY A 125 11.69 -3.34 -7.97
CA GLY A 125 11.50 -2.70 -6.68
C GLY A 125 10.96 -1.27 -6.74
N GLN A 126 10.43 -0.80 -7.87
CA GLN A 126 9.71 0.47 -7.98
C GLN A 126 8.24 0.25 -8.32
N PRO A 127 7.30 0.43 -7.37
CA PRO A 127 7.49 0.82 -5.98
C PRO A 127 8.06 -0.29 -5.08
N THR A 128 8.52 0.11 -3.89
CA THR A 128 8.99 -0.77 -2.80
C THR A 128 8.02 -0.75 -1.64
N THR A 129 7.58 -1.92 -1.19
CA THR A 129 6.93 -2.07 0.12
C THR A 129 7.99 -2.27 1.21
N TRP A 130 8.09 -1.32 2.13
CA TRP A 130 8.88 -1.43 3.36
C TRP A 130 8.05 -2.06 4.45
N VAL A 131 8.64 -3.01 5.19
CA VAL A 131 7.96 -3.72 6.28
C VAL A 131 8.72 -3.54 7.60
N LEU A 132 7.99 -3.26 8.68
CA LEU A 132 8.54 -3.30 10.03
C LEU A 132 8.37 -4.71 10.61
N ALA A 133 9.26 -5.61 10.19
CA ALA A 133 9.28 -7.01 10.62
C ALA A 133 10.04 -7.18 11.96
N LYS A 134 9.55 -8.07 12.82
CA LYS A 134 10.21 -8.42 14.09
C LYS A 134 11.50 -9.21 13.89
N GLU A 135 11.57 -9.95 12.78
CA GLU A 135 12.71 -10.77 12.39
C GLU A 135 12.82 -10.81 10.86
N ARG A 136 14.03 -11.01 10.35
CA ARG A 136 14.30 -11.19 8.92
C ARG A 136 14.02 -12.63 8.50
N SER A 137 12.75 -13.03 8.50
CA SER A 137 12.28 -14.36 8.11
C SER A 137 11.06 -14.26 7.18
N HIS A 138 10.75 -15.33 6.43
CA HIS A 138 9.54 -15.35 5.58
C HIS A 138 8.29 -15.01 6.39
N ARG A 139 8.16 -15.63 7.55
CA ARG A 139 7.05 -15.41 8.47
C ARG A 139 7.03 -13.98 9.00
N GLY A 140 8.19 -13.45 9.44
CA GLY A 140 8.28 -12.10 9.99
C GLY A 140 7.86 -11.01 8.98
N VAL A 141 8.19 -11.20 7.69
CA VAL A 141 7.75 -10.31 6.61
C VAL A 141 6.25 -10.40 6.39
N LEU A 142 5.69 -11.61 6.25
CA LEU A 142 4.24 -11.80 6.04
C LEU A 142 3.43 -11.28 7.24
N GLU A 143 3.86 -11.55 8.48
CA GLU A 143 3.21 -11.02 9.68
C GLU A 143 3.20 -9.48 9.71
N ALA A 144 4.27 -8.82 9.26
CA ALA A 144 4.32 -7.36 9.18
C ALA A 144 3.37 -6.79 8.11
N ILE A 145 3.29 -7.44 6.95
CA ILE A 145 2.36 -7.08 5.87
C ILE A 145 0.91 -7.24 6.33
N HIS A 146 0.57 -8.42 6.88
CA HIS A 146 -0.77 -8.71 7.39
C HIS A 146 -1.19 -7.73 8.50
N ALA A 147 -0.25 -7.37 9.38
CA ALA A 147 -0.49 -6.39 10.43
C ALA A 147 -0.55 -4.93 9.93
N GLY A 148 -0.39 -4.67 8.62
CA GLY A 148 -0.36 -3.31 8.08
C GLY A 148 0.84 -2.47 8.55
N ARG A 149 1.87 -3.11 9.11
CA ARG A 149 3.13 -2.47 9.51
C ARG A 149 4.04 -2.29 8.30
N ALA A 150 3.49 -1.64 7.27
CA ALA A 150 4.13 -1.45 5.98
C ALA A 150 3.83 -0.08 5.36
N THR A 151 4.79 0.45 4.61
CA THR A 151 4.66 1.66 3.79
C THR A 151 5.15 1.36 2.38
N VAL A 152 4.56 2.01 1.39
CA VAL A 152 4.97 1.90 -0.01
C VAL A 152 5.74 3.16 -0.39
N SER A 153 6.91 3.02 -1.00
CA SER A 153 7.73 4.13 -1.53
C SER A 153 7.87 3.98 -3.04
N ALA A 154 7.95 5.09 -3.79
CA ALA A 154 8.23 5.07 -5.23
C ALA A 154 9.54 4.33 -5.56
N HIS A 155 10.53 4.41 -4.67
CA HIS A 155 11.86 3.83 -4.83
C HIS A 155 12.39 3.34 -3.49
N PRO A 156 13.25 2.29 -3.42
CA PRO A 156 13.95 1.90 -2.19
C PRO A 156 14.93 2.96 -1.65
N GLN A 157 15.10 4.07 -2.37
CA GLN A 157 15.89 5.23 -1.97
C GLN A 157 15.07 6.53 -2.02
N GLY A 158 13.76 6.43 -2.24
CA GLY A 158 12.86 7.59 -2.27
C GLY A 158 12.36 7.96 -0.87
N PRO A 159 11.38 8.88 -0.80
CA PRO A 159 10.70 9.19 0.44
C PRO A 159 10.08 7.94 1.07
N ARG A 160 10.09 7.89 2.39
CA ARG A 160 9.35 6.90 3.19
C ARG A 160 8.79 7.58 4.42
N LEU A 161 7.73 7.02 5.00
CA LEU A 161 7.08 7.63 6.16
C LEU A 161 6.70 6.61 7.23
N LEU A 162 6.65 7.08 8.48
CA LEU A 162 6.10 6.39 9.63
C LEU A 162 4.95 7.22 10.18
N LEU A 163 3.80 6.58 10.38
CA LEU A 163 2.60 7.20 10.94
C LEU A 163 2.31 6.59 12.32
N THR A 164 2.20 7.46 13.32
CA THR A 164 1.73 7.14 14.67
C THR A 164 0.64 8.12 15.10
N ALA A 165 -0.17 7.73 16.08
CA ALA A 165 -1.19 8.60 16.65
C ALA A 165 -1.35 8.36 18.14
N THR A 166 -1.79 9.40 18.86
CA THR A 166 -2.17 9.32 20.27
C THR A 166 -3.55 9.94 20.51
N ALA A 167 -4.28 9.42 21.50
CA ALA A 167 -5.54 9.96 22.01
C ALA A 167 -5.66 9.61 23.50
N GLY A 168 -5.66 10.61 24.37
CA GLY A 168 -5.54 10.38 25.81
C GLY A 168 -4.26 9.60 26.14
N ASP A 169 -4.42 8.50 26.89
CA ASP A 169 -3.33 7.59 27.28
C ASP A 169 -3.07 6.48 26.25
N HIS A 170 -3.78 6.48 25.11
CA HIS A 170 -3.65 5.47 24.07
C HIS A 170 -2.74 5.94 22.94
N SER A 171 -2.00 4.98 22.36
CA SER A 171 -1.20 5.18 21.16
C SER A 171 -1.38 4.03 20.18
N ALA A 172 -1.16 4.31 18.90
CA ALA A 172 -1.18 3.33 17.83
C ALA A 172 -0.21 3.73 16.72
N MET A 173 0.29 2.75 15.96
CA MET A 173 1.02 2.99 14.70
C MET A 173 0.23 2.48 13.49
N MET A 174 0.66 2.85 12.27
CA MET A 174 0.08 2.30 11.04
C MET A 174 -0.08 0.77 11.11
N GLY A 175 -1.27 0.30 10.73
CA GLY A 175 -1.68 -1.09 10.83
C GLY A 175 -2.45 -1.44 12.12
N GLU A 176 -2.43 -0.57 13.13
CA GLU A 176 -3.09 -0.79 14.42
C GLU A 176 -4.37 0.02 14.58
N VAL A 177 -5.12 -0.29 15.64
CA VAL A 177 -6.37 0.38 16.01
C VAL A 177 -6.09 1.36 17.15
N LEU A 178 -6.32 2.65 16.93
CA LEU A 178 -6.39 3.66 17.98
C LEU A 178 -7.76 3.56 18.68
N CYS A 179 -7.76 3.72 20.01
CA CYS A 179 -8.94 3.62 20.88
C CYS A 179 -10.15 4.45 20.40
N ARG A 180 -11.31 4.26 21.06
CA ARG A 180 -12.60 4.90 20.70
C ARG A 180 -12.65 6.42 20.83
N GLU A 181 -11.67 7.04 21.48
CA GLU A 181 -11.65 8.49 21.59
C GLU A 181 -11.38 9.13 20.22
N ARG A 182 -12.43 9.72 19.64
CA ARG A 182 -12.39 10.36 18.31
C ARG A 182 -11.97 11.83 18.36
N THR A 183 -11.84 12.37 19.56
CA THR A 183 -11.53 13.78 19.82
C THR A 183 -10.16 13.91 20.42
N GLY A 184 -9.37 14.88 19.96
CA GLY A 184 -8.00 15.09 20.46
C GLY A 184 -6.99 14.09 19.91
N VAL A 185 -7.27 13.46 18.77
CA VAL A 185 -6.30 12.58 18.11
C VAL A 185 -5.14 13.42 17.59
N GLN A 186 -3.94 13.18 18.11
CA GLN A 186 -2.70 13.78 17.65
C GLN A 186 -2.00 12.80 16.72
N VAL A 187 -1.86 13.17 15.45
CA VAL A 187 -1.17 12.36 14.45
C VAL A 187 0.26 12.85 14.32
N THR A 188 1.21 11.94 14.43
CA THR A 188 2.62 12.21 14.19
C THR A 188 3.07 11.46 12.94
N ILE A 189 3.69 12.19 12.01
CA ILE A 189 4.27 11.64 10.79
C ILE A 189 5.74 11.97 10.79
N THR A 190 6.58 10.94 10.69
CA THR A 190 8.01 11.10 10.42
C THR A 190 8.25 10.75 8.96
N VAL A 191 8.75 11.71 8.18
CA VAL A 191 9.12 11.49 6.78
C VAL A 191 10.63 11.55 6.64
N TRP A 192 11.20 10.59 5.92
CA TRP A 192 12.60 10.59 5.51
C TRP A 192 12.71 10.85 4.01
N ARG A 193 13.76 11.55 3.60
CA ARG A 193 14.01 12.02 2.23
C ARG A 193 12.85 12.88 1.69
N GLY A 194 12.24 13.68 2.56
CA GLY A 194 11.02 14.43 2.28
C GLY A 194 11.20 15.83 1.70
N ALA A 195 12.39 16.44 1.78
CA ALA A 195 12.61 17.82 1.36
C ALA A 195 12.11 18.09 -0.08
N GLY A 196 11.28 19.13 -0.24
CA GLY A 196 10.72 19.52 -1.54
C GLY A 196 9.42 18.80 -1.91
N TYR A 197 8.97 17.83 -1.11
CA TYR A 197 7.65 17.21 -1.24
C TYR A 197 6.65 17.81 -0.25
N ASP A 198 5.38 17.52 -0.44
CA ASP A 198 4.34 17.75 0.57
C ASP A 198 3.97 16.43 1.24
N VAL A 199 3.61 16.49 2.52
CA VAL A 199 2.89 15.41 3.20
C VAL A 199 1.40 15.76 3.28
N GLN A 200 0.55 14.79 2.94
CA GLN A 200 -0.90 14.86 3.13
C GLN A 200 -1.35 13.87 4.19
N ILE A 201 -2.31 14.31 5.01
CA ILE A 201 -3.00 13.47 5.98
C ILE A 201 -4.41 13.24 5.49
N ILE A 202 -4.76 11.98 5.30
CA ILE A 202 -6.03 11.53 4.78
C ILE A 202 -6.80 10.97 5.97
N VAL A 203 -7.99 11.52 6.19
CA VAL A 203 -8.90 11.11 7.25
C VAL A 203 -10.23 10.77 6.62
N ASP A 204 -10.70 9.53 6.83
CA ASP A 204 -11.98 9.05 6.32
C ASP A 204 -12.19 9.33 4.82
N GLY A 205 -11.14 9.13 4.02
CA GLY A 205 -11.14 9.33 2.57
C GLY A 205 -10.99 10.78 2.09
N GLN A 206 -10.71 11.74 2.99
CA GLN A 206 -10.56 13.16 2.66
C GLN A 206 -9.23 13.73 3.13
N VAL A 207 -8.66 14.67 2.38
CA VAL A 207 -7.43 15.38 2.79
C VAL A 207 -7.77 16.33 3.94
N ALA A 208 -7.32 16.00 5.15
CA ALA A 208 -7.51 16.83 6.34
C ALA A 208 -6.45 17.94 6.47
N LYS A 209 -5.21 17.63 6.08
CA LYS A 209 -4.06 18.54 6.12
C LYS A 209 -3.10 18.24 4.96
N ARG A 210 -2.47 19.30 4.45
CA ARG A 210 -1.35 19.26 3.51
C ARG A 210 -0.27 20.21 4.03
N LEU A 211 0.97 19.75 4.10
CA LEU A 211 2.10 20.51 4.68
C LEU A 211 3.37 20.27 3.87
N SER A 212 4.09 21.34 3.57
CA SER A 212 5.36 21.24 2.83
C SER A 212 6.51 20.80 3.73
N LEU A 213 7.29 19.84 3.23
CA LEU A 213 8.47 19.30 3.89
C LEU A 213 9.69 20.12 3.46
N GLN A 214 10.31 20.78 4.43
CA GLN A 214 11.50 21.61 4.23
C GLN A 214 12.78 20.81 4.43
N GLU A 215 12.75 19.84 5.35
CA GLU A 215 13.90 19.05 5.72
C GLU A 215 13.85 17.65 5.12
N ALA A 216 15.03 17.05 4.91
CA ALA A 216 15.12 15.68 4.42
C ALA A 216 14.51 14.69 5.43
N GLU A 217 14.73 14.90 6.73
CA GLU A 217 14.04 14.19 7.79
C GLU A 217 13.21 15.18 8.60
N GLN A 218 11.89 15.03 8.57
CA GLN A 218 10.98 15.95 9.22
C GLN A 218 9.88 15.18 9.95
N GLN A 219 9.67 15.57 11.20
CA GLN A 219 8.56 15.09 12.01
C GLN A 219 7.50 16.19 12.12
N ILE A 220 6.24 15.84 11.89
CA ILE A 220 5.11 16.74 11.97
C ILE A 220 4.07 16.12 12.90
N THR A 221 3.54 16.92 13.82
CA THR A 221 2.42 16.53 14.68
C THR A 221 1.26 17.48 14.48
N VAL A 222 0.07 16.96 14.18
CA VAL A 222 -1.15 17.76 14.02
C VAL A 222 -2.39 17.10 14.61
N PRO A 223 -3.34 17.90 15.13
CA PRO A 223 -4.63 17.40 15.55
C PRO A 223 -5.51 17.04 14.35
N VAL A 224 -6.20 15.91 14.45
CA VAL A 224 -7.26 15.51 13.51
C VAL A 224 -8.48 14.98 14.27
N GLN A 225 -9.59 14.84 13.54
CA GLN A 225 -10.79 14.15 14.01
C GLN A 225 -11.13 13.07 12.98
N ALA A 226 -11.06 11.81 13.40
CA ALA A 226 -11.28 10.66 12.53
C ALA A 226 -12.36 9.74 13.10
N ARG A 227 -13.14 9.12 12.22
CA ARG A 227 -14.20 8.18 12.59
C ARG A 227 -13.85 6.73 12.26
N THR A 228 -13.11 6.53 11.17
CA THR A 228 -12.84 5.22 10.59
C THR A 228 -11.34 4.97 10.47
N TYR A 229 -10.59 5.86 9.83
CA TYR A 229 -9.14 5.69 9.68
C TYR A 229 -8.39 6.99 9.41
N ILE A 230 -7.07 6.91 9.63
CA ILE A 230 -6.10 7.96 9.33
C ILE A 230 -4.97 7.31 8.52
N ARG A 231 -4.57 7.89 7.39
CA ARG A 231 -3.36 7.51 6.65
C ARG A 231 -2.61 8.74 6.15
N ALA A 232 -1.39 8.56 5.69
CA ALA A 232 -0.58 9.64 5.15
C ALA A 232 0.03 9.29 3.79
N GLU A 233 0.25 10.33 3.00
CA GLU A 233 0.92 10.25 1.70
C GLU A 233 2.02 11.31 1.63
N VAL A 234 3.15 10.99 1.01
CA VAL A 234 4.10 11.98 0.52
C VAL A 234 3.83 12.17 -0.96
N ILE A 235 3.64 13.41 -1.37
CA ILE A 235 3.26 13.78 -2.73
C ILE A 235 4.17 14.87 -3.30
N GLY A 236 4.25 14.94 -4.62
CA GLY A 236 4.86 16.05 -5.32
C GLY A 236 5.05 15.76 -6.80
N ASP A 237 5.40 16.80 -7.53
CA ASP A 237 5.56 16.73 -8.97
C ASP A 237 6.82 15.92 -9.34
N PRO A 238 6.78 15.09 -10.39
CA PRO A 238 7.93 14.35 -10.85
C PRO A 238 9.01 15.30 -11.38
N PRO A 239 10.29 15.03 -11.10
CA PRO A 239 11.36 15.72 -11.79
C PRO A 239 11.28 15.43 -13.29
N ALA A 240 11.62 16.41 -14.13
CA ALA A 240 11.55 16.28 -15.59
C ALA A 240 12.31 15.06 -16.14
N ALA A 241 13.41 14.66 -15.49
CA ALA A 241 14.21 13.49 -15.86
C ALA A 241 13.51 12.13 -15.67
N LEU A 242 12.38 12.09 -14.95
CA LEU A 242 11.54 10.89 -14.87
C LEU A 242 10.48 10.85 -15.97
N ILE A 243 10.27 11.91 -16.73
CA ILE A 243 9.26 11.93 -17.79
C ILE A 243 9.91 11.50 -19.11
N PRO A 244 9.47 10.39 -19.74
CA PRO A 244 9.96 9.99 -21.06
C PRO A 244 9.64 11.05 -22.12
N ASP A 245 10.51 11.17 -23.13
CA ASP A 245 10.31 12.11 -24.24
C ASP A 245 9.03 11.82 -25.05
N ASP A 246 8.60 10.55 -25.07
CA ASP A 246 7.39 10.05 -25.72
C ASP A 246 6.17 9.96 -24.79
N ALA A 247 6.26 10.56 -23.59
CA ALA A 247 5.13 10.59 -22.66
C ALA A 247 3.88 11.22 -23.29
N PRO A 248 2.68 10.68 -23.02
CA PRO A 248 1.43 11.28 -23.49
C PRO A 248 1.32 12.76 -23.09
N SER A 249 0.78 13.58 -23.98
CA SER A 249 0.63 15.03 -23.73
C SER A 249 -0.35 15.34 -22.60
N ASP A 250 -1.26 14.42 -22.29
CA ASP A 250 -2.24 14.48 -21.21
C ASP A 250 -1.78 13.79 -19.92
N LEU A 251 -0.52 13.35 -19.83
CA LEU A 251 0.06 12.79 -18.62
C LEU A 251 -0.06 13.81 -17.47
N ASN A 252 -0.79 13.47 -16.42
CA ASN A 252 -0.82 14.25 -15.20
C ASN A 252 0.57 14.27 -14.57
N ARG A 253 1.17 15.45 -14.38
CA ARG A 253 2.49 15.67 -13.76
C ARG A 253 2.39 16.34 -12.39
N HIS A 254 1.22 16.30 -11.76
CA HIS A 254 1.01 16.92 -10.47
C HIS A 254 0.71 15.89 -9.39
N ASP A 255 1.20 16.18 -8.18
CA ASP A 255 0.87 15.44 -6.95
C ASP A 255 1.04 13.91 -7.11
N TRP A 256 2.12 13.47 -7.76
CA TRP A 256 2.46 12.05 -7.78
C TRP A 256 2.73 11.57 -6.37
N ARG A 257 2.45 10.29 -6.12
CA ARG A 257 2.76 9.71 -4.81
C ARG A 257 4.20 9.27 -4.84
N TRP A 258 4.86 9.54 -3.72
CA TRP A 258 6.25 9.19 -3.46
C TRP A 258 6.39 8.27 -2.27
N ALA A 259 5.45 8.35 -1.32
CA ALA A 259 5.27 7.36 -0.26
C ALA A 259 3.80 7.29 0.21
N LEU A 260 3.37 6.15 0.73
CA LEU A 260 2.03 5.89 1.29
C LEU A 260 2.16 5.07 2.57
N SER A 261 1.44 5.38 3.65
CA SER A 261 1.27 4.44 4.77
C SER A 261 0.02 3.58 4.63
N ASN A 262 0.06 2.43 5.31
CA ASN A 262 -1.16 1.80 5.81
C ASN A 262 -1.89 2.70 6.84
N PRO A 263 -3.19 2.48 7.07
CA PRO A 263 -3.97 3.29 7.98
C PRO A 263 -3.69 2.96 9.45
N ILE A 264 -3.87 3.95 10.32
CA ILE A 264 -4.29 3.72 11.70
C ILE A 264 -5.83 3.66 11.67
N PHE A 265 -6.39 2.57 12.14
CA PHE A 265 -7.84 2.42 12.26
C PHE A 265 -8.35 3.09 13.53
N ILE A 266 -9.58 3.59 13.51
CA ILE A 266 -10.23 4.15 14.69
C ILE A 266 -11.23 3.12 15.22
N GLY A 267 -11.13 2.78 16.50
CA GLY A 267 -12.04 1.84 17.14
C GLY A 267 -13.50 2.25 16.95
N ARG A 268 -14.34 1.32 16.52
CA ARG A 268 -15.79 1.53 16.45
C ARG A 268 -16.32 1.71 17.89
N ALA A 269 -17.16 2.72 18.12
CA ALA A 269 -18.02 2.72 19.30
C ALA A 269 -18.94 1.50 19.18
N ASP A 270 -19.09 0.70 20.24
CA ASP A 270 -20.04 -0.41 20.22
C ASP A 270 -21.43 0.11 19.83
N GLN A 271 -22.13 -0.67 19.03
CA GLN A 271 -23.59 -0.55 18.88
C GLN A 271 -24.27 -1.09 20.13
#